data_AF-A0A934NJ28-F1
#
_entry.id   AF-A0A934NJ28-F1
#
_cell.length_a   1.000
_cell.length_b   1.000
_cell.length_c   1.000
_cell.angle_alpha   90.00
_cell.angle_beta   90.00
_cell.angle_gamma   90.00
#
_symmetry.space_group_name_H-M   'P 1'
#
loop_
_entity.id
_entity.type
_entity.pdbx_description
1 polymer ?
#
loop_
_entity_poly.entity_id
_entity_poly.type
_entity_poly.pdbx_seq_one_letter_code
_entity_poly.pdbx_strand_id
1 'polypeptide(L)' 'MAKKSVLPYKRMPHLILLGAGGSLASFPNGDRNGMKLPLMNSLVDELDLYKFIPKYYENLITDFEKLYILNLDY' A
#
# COMPACT_ATOMS: atom_id res chain seq x y z
N MET A 1 -27.63 21.68 29.92
CA MET A 1 -26.94 20.51 29.32
C MET A 1 -26.39 20.92 27.96
N ALA A 2 -25.07 20.97 27.79
CA ALA A 2 -24.45 21.25 26.49
C ALA A 2 -24.53 19.99 25.61
N LYS A 3 -25.08 20.12 24.39
CA LYS A 3 -24.99 19.06 23.37
C LYS A 3 -23.51 18.88 23.03
N LYS A 4 -22.95 17.72 23.35
CA LYS A 4 -21.62 17.30 22.87
C LYS A 4 -21.70 17.29 21.34
N SER A 5 -21.02 18.24 20.69
CA SER A 5 -20.94 18.25 19.24
C SER A 5 -20.17 17.00 18.81
N VAL A 6 -20.86 16.08 18.14
CA VAL A 6 -20.20 14.99 17.43
C VAL A 6 -19.50 15.65 16.25
N LEU A 7 -18.18 15.81 16.32
CA LEU A 7 -17.42 16.29 15.17
C LEU A 7 -17.66 15.29 14.02
N PRO A 8 -17.99 15.76 12.81
CA PRO A 8 -18.16 14.87 11.67
C PRO A 8 -16.85 14.08 11.48
N TYR A 9 -16.98 12.77 11.22
CA TYR A 9 -15.84 11.90 10.91
C TYR A 9 -15.09 12.51 9.73
N LYS A 10 -13.98 13.18 10.02
CA LYS A 10 -13.15 13.83 9.01
C LYS A 10 -12.46 12.73 8.24
N ARG A 11 -12.79 12.57 6.95
CA ARG A 11 -12.01 11.70 6.05
C ARG A 11 -10.57 12.22 6.08
N MET A 12 -9.66 11.42 6.64
CA MET A 12 -8.23 11.68 6.60
C MET A 12 -7.67 10.83 5.47
N PRO A 13 -7.41 11.42 4.28
CA PRO A 13 -6.81 10.66 3.21
C PRO A 13 -5.47 10.11 3.71
N HIS A 14 -5.25 8.82 3.47
CA HIS A 14 -3.97 8.22 3.76
C HIS A 14 -2.94 8.78 2.75
N LEU A 15 -1.66 8.79 3.10
CA LEU A 15 -0.57 9.06 2.16
C LEU A 15 0.43 7.92 2.31
N ILE A 16 0.74 7.28 1.19
CA ILE A 16 1.74 6.21 1.14
C ILE A 16 2.87 6.70 0.22
N LEU A 17 4.08 6.80 0.77
CA LEU A 17 5.29 7.08 0.02
C LEU A 17 6.04 5.76 -0.14
N LEU A 18 6.04 5.26 -1.38
CA LEU A 18 6.63 3.98 -1.74
C LEU A 18 7.78 4.19 -2.70
N GLY A 19 8.97 3.72 -2.32
CA GLY A 19 10.17 3.84 -3.14
C GLY A 19 11.24 2.85 -2.72
N ALA A 20 11.69 2.04 -3.68
CA ALA A 20 12.83 1.13 -3.50
C ALA A 20 13.73 1.06 -4.75
N GLY A 21 13.56 1.97 -5.73
CA GLY A 21 14.34 1.96 -6.98
C GLY A 21 15.84 2.14 -6.76
N GLY A 22 16.24 3.08 -5.88
CA GLY A 22 17.66 3.26 -5.52
C GLY A 22 18.24 2.05 -4.77
N SER A 23 17.43 1.45 -3.89
CA SER A 23 17.79 0.22 -3.19
C SER A 23 17.96 -0.95 -4.15
N LEU A 24 17.04 -1.13 -5.11
CA LEU A 24 17.12 -2.17 -6.14
C LEU A 24 18.36 -1.99 -7.02
N ALA A 25 18.67 -0.75 -7.41
CA ALA A 25 19.88 -0.47 -8.18
C ALA A 25 21.16 -0.83 -7.41
N SER A 26 21.15 -0.67 -6.08
CA SER A 26 22.29 -0.98 -5.21
C SER A 26 22.35 -2.47 -4.83
N PHE A 27 21.20 -3.13 -4.79
CA PHE A 27 21.00 -4.50 -4.33
C PHE A 27 20.11 -5.27 -5.33
N PRO A 28 20.61 -5.56 -6.55
CA PRO A 28 19.80 -6.11 -7.64
C PRO A 28 19.26 -7.52 -7.35
N ASN A 29 19.90 -8.23 -6.42
CA ASN A 29 19.52 -9.58 -6.02
C ASN A 29 18.76 -9.62 -4.68
N GLY A 30 18.34 -8.46 -4.17
CA GLY A 30 17.70 -8.35 -2.87
C GLY A 30 18.66 -8.00 -1.74
N ASP A 31 18.11 -7.98 -0.52
CA ASP A 31 18.84 -7.64 0.69
C ASP A 31 19.90 -8.69 1.08
N ARG A 32 20.59 -8.47 2.21
CA ARG A 32 21.60 -9.39 2.73
C ARG A 32 21.09 -10.82 3.03
N ASN A 33 19.78 -11.00 3.12
CA ASN A 33 19.13 -12.28 3.37
C ASN A 33 18.55 -12.90 2.10
N GLY A 34 18.77 -12.29 0.93
CA GLY A 34 18.21 -12.72 -0.35
C GLY A 34 16.72 -12.38 -0.53
N MET A 35 16.18 -11.50 0.31
CA MET A 35 14.80 -11.03 0.17
C MET A 35 14.73 -9.96 -0.91
N LYS A 36 13.75 -10.08 -1.81
CA LYS A 36 13.49 -9.04 -2.83
C LYS A 36 13.07 -7.72 -2.18
N LEU A 37 13.34 -6.64 -2.88
CA LEU A 37 13.07 -5.28 -2.40
C LEU A 37 11.71 -4.80 -2.94
N PRO A 38 10.75 -4.46 -2.07
CA PRO A 38 9.36 -4.26 -2.46
C PRO A 38 9.22 -3.01 -3.34
N LEU A 39 8.92 -3.25 -4.62
CA LEU A 39 8.60 -2.22 -5.61
C LEU A 39 7.09 -2.02 -5.68
N MET A 40 6.63 -0.93 -6.28
CA MET A 40 5.19 -0.63 -6.40
C MET A 40 4.39 -1.78 -7.02
N ASN A 41 4.97 -2.43 -8.04
CA ASN A 41 4.35 -3.52 -8.80
C ASN A 41 4.56 -4.92 -8.18
N SER A 42 5.36 -5.05 -7.13
CA SER A 42 5.66 -6.34 -6.49
C SER A 42 5.42 -6.34 -4.97
N LEU A 43 5.03 -5.20 -4.39
CA LEU A 43 4.86 -5.00 -2.96
C LEU A 43 3.95 -6.05 -2.31
N VAL A 44 2.81 -6.34 -2.94
CA VAL A 44 1.83 -7.28 -2.39
C VAL A 44 2.44 -8.68 -2.28
N ASP A 45 3.16 -9.11 -3.31
CA ASP A 45 3.80 -10.42 -3.39
C ASP A 45 4.97 -10.53 -2.39
N GLU A 46 5.84 -9.52 -2.37
CA GLU A 46 7.07 -9.55 -1.59
C GLU A 46 6.84 -9.40 -0.08
N LEU A 47 5.73 -8.79 0.32
CA LEU A 47 5.34 -8.61 1.73
C LEU A 47 4.19 -9.53 2.16
N ASP A 48 3.75 -10.47 1.31
CA ASP A 48 2.64 -11.40 1.59
C ASP A 48 1.38 -10.66 2.11
N LEU A 49 0.98 -9.61 1.40
CA LEU A 49 -0.13 -8.76 1.81
C LEU A 49 -1.50 -9.29 1.40
N TYR A 50 -1.56 -10.36 0.60
CA TYR A 50 -2.81 -10.92 0.09
C TYR A 50 -3.85 -11.20 1.17
N LYS A 51 -3.40 -11.67 2.34
CA LYS A 51 -4.27 -11.98 3.48
C LYS A 51 -5.00 -10.76 4.07
N PHE A 52 -4.52 -9.56 3.80
CA PHE A 52 -5.12 -8.31 4.26
C PHE A 52 -5.99 -7.64 3.18
N ILE A 53 -5.90 -8.11 1.94
CA ILE A 53 -6.62 -7.53 0.81
C ILE A 53 -7.95 -8.27 0.65
N PRO A 54 -9.11 -7.57 0.69
CA PRO A 54 -10.39 -8.20 0.44
C PRO A 54 -10.44 -8.83 -0.96
N LYS A 55 -11.05 -10.01 -1.06
CA LYS A 55 -11.14 -10.78 -2.32
C LYS A 55 -11.71 -10.00 -3.50
N TYR A 56 -12.58 -9.02 -3.23
CA TYR A 56 -13.14 -8.14 -4.26
C TYR A 56 -12.07 -7.32 -5.01
N TYR A 57 -10.90 -7.07 -4.41
CA TYR A 57 -9.79 -6.32 -5.00
C TYR A 57 -8.66 -7.22 -5.54
N GLU A 58 -8.87 -8.54 -5.62
CA GLU A 58 -7.86 -9.52 -6.04
C GLU A 58 -7.30 -9.23 -7.44
N ASN A 59 -8.10 -8.66 -8.34
CA ASN A 59 -7.66 -8.27 -9.69
C ASN A 59 -6.72 -7.05 -9.73
N LEU A 60 -6.50 -6.37 -8.60
CA LEU A 60 -5.69 -5.15 -8.50
C LEU A 60 -4.35 -5.38 -7.79
N ILE A 61 -4.11 -6.57 -7.26
CA ILE A 61 -2.98 -6.88 -6.38
C ILE A 61 -1.61 -6.77 -7.07
N THR A 62 -1.59 -6.90 -8.39
CA THR A 62 -0.36 -6.84 -9.21
C THR A 62 0.22 -5.43 -9.35
N ASP A 63 -0.51 -4.42 -8.86
CA ASP A 63 -0.10 -3.03 -8.90
C ASP A 63 -0.72 -2.29 -7.73
N PHE A 64 0.09 -2.04 -6.69
CA PHE A 64 -0.39 -1.41 -5.46
C PHE A 64 -1.00 -0.03 -5.71
N GLU A 65 -0.56 0.68 -6.75
CA GLU A 65 -1.13 1.98 -7.11
C GLU A 65 -2.61 1.85 -7.51
N LYS A 66 -2.96 0.82 -8.28
CA LYS A 66 -4.36 0.56 -8.67
C LYS A 66 -5.23 0.20 -7.47
N LEU A 67 -4.69 -0.61 -6.56
CA LEU A 67 -5.37 -0.97 -5.31
C LEU A 67 -5.65 0.28 -4.46
N TYR A 68 -4.69 1.20 -4.39
CA TYR A 68 -4.78 2.39 -3.56
C TYR A 68 -5.71 3.47 -4.17
N ILE A 69 -5.60 3.73 -5.47
CA ILE A 69 -6.36 4.79 -6.15
C ILE A 69 -7.86 4.48 -6.23
N LEU A 70 -8.25 3.21 -6.43
CA LEU A 70 -9.68 2.83 -6.51
C LEU A 70 -10.46 3.06 -5.20
N ASN A 71 -9.77 3.32 -4.09
CA ASN A 71 -10.37 3.67 -2.80
C ASN A 71 -10.38 5.19 -2.53
N LEU A 72 -9.93 5.99 -3.50
CA LEU A 72 -10.02 7.45 -3.44
C LEU A 72 -11.24 7.89 -4.24
N ASP A 73 -12.35 8.12 -3.54
CA ASP A 73 -13.48 8.88 -4.08
C ASP A 73 -12.99 10.33 -4.34
N TYR A 74 -12.50 10.61 -5.55
CA TYR A 74 -12.28 11.97 -6.06
C TYR A 74 -13.48 12.42 -6.90
#